data_AF-A0A358AVI6-F1
#
_entry.id   AF-A0A358AVI6-F1
#
_cell.length_a   1.000
_cell.length_b   1.000
_cell.length_c   1.000
_cell.angle_alpha   90.00
_cell.angle_beta   90.00
_cell.angle_gamma   90.00
#
_symmetry.space_group_name_H-M   'P 1'
#
loop_
_entity.id
_entity.type
_entity.pdbx_description
1 polymer ?
#
loop_
_entity_poly.entity_id
_entity_poly.type
_entity_poly.pdbx_seq_one_letter_code
_entity_poly.pdbx_strand_id
1 'polypeptide(L)' 'MRVLLRALAGFLLGGLLALGIGVALPYLMPISQAEGAYAMGVVFFWMPAAAILGAVAGIVWGVLG' A
#
# COMPACT_ATOMS: atom_id res chain seq x y z
N MET A 1 15.60 2.00 17.81
CA MET A 1 14.30 2.70 17.80
C MET A 1 14.03 3.50 16.53
N ARG A 2 14.95 4.34 16.03
CA ARG A 2 14.76 5.09 14.78
C ARG A 2 14.43 4.22 13.55
N VAL A 3 15.16 3.11 13.35
CA VAL A 3 14.91 2.17 12.24
C VAL A 3 13.54 1.50 12.36
N LEU A 4 13.17 1.06 13.57
CA LEU A 4 11.86 0.44 13.82
C LEU A 4 10.71 1.41 13.53
N LEU A 5 10.84 2.68 13.95
CA LEU A 5 9.82 3.70 13.66
C LEU A 5 9.70 3.98 12.16
N ARG A 6 10.82 4.02 11.42
CA ARG A 6 10.82 4.17 9.97
C ARG A 6 10.23 2.94 9.26
N ALA A 7 10.51 1.73 9.74
CA ALA A 7 9.91 0.50 9.24
C ALA A 7 8.38 0.51 9.43
N LEU A 8 7.90 0.87 10.62
CA LEU A 8 6.46 0.97 10.92
C LEU A 8 5.79 2.07 10.09
N ALA A 9 6.41 3.23 9.95
CA ALA A 9 5.90 4.30 9.10
C ALA A 9 5.82 3.84 7.64
N GLY A 10 6.86 3.20 7.12
CA GLY A 10 6.86 2.63 5.77
C GLY A 10 5.79 1.56 5.59
N PHE A 11 5.60 0.69 6.57
CA PHE A 11 4.55 -0.34 6.56
C PHE A 11 3.16 0.27 6.41
N LEU A 12 2.84 1.25 7.26
CA LEU A 12 1.55 1.94 7.23
C LEU A 12 1.37 2.70 5.92
N LEU A 13 2.38 3.45 5.48
CA LEU A 13 2.32 4.23 4.24
C LEU A 13 2.13 3.34 3.01
N GLY A 14 2.85 2.21 2.92
CA GLY A 14 2.73 1.28 1.80
C GLY A 14 1.32 0.69 1.69
N GLY A 15 0.76 0.21 2.81
CA GLY A 15 -0.61 -0.31 2.84
C GLY A 15 -1.66 0.76 2.51
N LEU A 16 -1.54 1.94 3.11
CA LEU A 16 -2.46 3.06 2.86
C LEU A 16 -2.39 3.58 1.43
N LEU A 17 -1.20 3.57 0.80
CA LEU A 17 -1.05 3.93 -0.61
C LEU A 17 -1.77 2.93 -1.53
N ALA A 18 -1.58 1.63 -1.31
CA ALA A 18 -2.26 0.61 -2.10
C ALA A 18 -3.79 0.69 -1.95
N LEU A 19 -4.28 0.87 -0.71
CA LEU A 19 -5.70 1.08 -0.44
C LEU A 19 -6.21 2.36 -1.12
N GLY A 20 -5.48 3.47 -0.98
CA GLY A 20 -5.85 4.75 -1.57
C GLY A 20 -5.94 4.70 -3.10
N ILE A 21 -4.97 4.06 -3.76
CA ILE A 21 -5.01 3.82 -5.22
C ILE A 21 -6.23 2.96 -5.57
N GLY A 22 -6.45 1.87 -4.84
CA GLY A 22 -7.57 0.96 -5.06
C GLY A 22 -8.94 1.63 -4.97
N VAL A 23 -9.10 2.49 -3.96
CA VAL A 23 -10.34 3.26 -3.73
C VAL A 23 -10.48 4.43 -4.71
N ALA A 24 -9.39 5.06 -5.14
CA ALA A 24 -9.43 6.20 -6.05
C ALA A 24 -9.68 5.80 -7.52
N LEU A 25 -9.19 4.64 -7.94
CA LEU A 25 -9.26 4.17 -9.33
C LEU A 25 -10.68 4.17 -9.93
N PRO A 26 -11.74 3.73 -9.22
CA PRO A 26 -13.13 3.80 -9.68
C PRO A 26 -13.65 5.21 -9.99
N TYR A 27 -13.08 6.24 -9.36
CA TYR A 27 -13.46 7.63 -9.61
C TYR A 27 -12.76 8.23 -10.83
N LEU A 28 -11.71 7.58 -11.31
CA LEU A 28 -10.89 8.02 -12.45
C LEU A 28 -11.17 7.23 -13.72
N MET A 29 -11.68 6.00 -13.58
CA MET A 29 -11.94 5.10 -14.70
C MET A 29 -13.39 4.63 -14.70
N PRO A 30 -14.06 4.59 -15.86
CA PRO A 30 -15.40 4.01 -15.96
C PRO A 30 -15.30 2.50 -15.77
N ILE A 31 -15.62 2.03 -14.57
CA ILE A 31 -15.67 0.62 -14.22
C ILE A 31 -17.08 0.21 -13.81
N SER A 32 -17.48 -0.99 -14.20
CA SER A 32 -18.72 -1.62 -13.75
C SER A 32 -18.60 -2.12 -12.31
N GLN A 33 -19.74 -2.40 -11.66
CA GLN A 33 -19.72 -2.96 -10.31
C GLN A 33 -19.03 -4.32 -10.22
N ALA A 34 -19.15 -5.16 -11.25
CA ALA A 34 -18.48 -6.46 -11.31
C ALA A 34 -16.94 -6.31 -11.35
N GLU A 35 -16.45 -5.37 -12.15
CA GLU A 35 -15.02 -5.03 -12.21
C GLU A 35 -14.54 -4.42 -10.90
N GLY A 36 -15.34 -3.57 -10.26
CA GLY A 36 -15.05 -3.01 -8.94
C GLY A 36 -14.90 -4.08 -7.87
N ALA A 37 -15.77 -5.08 -7.84
CA ALA A 37 -15.66 -6.21 -6.91
C ALA A 37 -14.36 -7.02 -7.13
N TYR A 38 -14.00 -7.28 -8.38
CA TYR A 38 -12.73 -7.94 -8.71
C TYR A 38 -11.52 -7.08 -8.31
N ALA A 39 -11.56 -5.79 -8.61
CA ALA A 39 -10.51 -4.84 -8.25
C ALA A 39 -10.30 -4.76 -6.74
N MET A 40 -11.37 -4.82 -5.94
CA MET A 40 -11.24 -4.89 -4.48
C MET A 40 -10.52 -6.16 -4.02
N GLY A 41 -10.77 -7.31 -4.66
CA GLY A 41 -9.99 -8.53 -4.42
C GLY A 41 -8.50 -8.35 -4.71
N VAL A 42 -8.17 -7.66 -5.80
CA VAL A 42 -6.79 -7.30 -6.16
C VAL A 42 -6.17 -6.37 -5.12
N VAL A 43 -6.90 -5.36 -4.65
CA VAL A 43 -6.44 -4.43 -3.60
C VAL A 43 -6.18 -5.14 -2.27
N PHE A 44 -7.03 -6.09 -1.88
CA PHE A 44 -6.83 -6.90 -0.67
C PHE A 44 -5.54 -7.72 -0.72
N PHE A 45 -5.13 -8.20 -1.90
CA PHE A 45 -3.85 -8.88 -2.07
C PHE A 45 -2.66 -7.91 -2.06
N TRP A 46 -2.78 -6.77 -2.76
CA TRP A 46 -1.66 -5.83 -2.90
C TRP A 46 -1.41 -4.98 -1.66
N MET A 47 -2.41 -4.73 -0.84
CA MET A 47 -2.27 -3.94 0.38
C MET A 47 -1.22 -4.51 1.36
N PRO A 48 -1.26 -5.80 1.76
CA PRO A 48 -0.21 -6.38 2.60
C PRO A 48 1.15 -6.43 1.89
N ALA A 49 1.18 -6.70 0.58
CA ALA A 49 2.43 -6.70 -0.18
C ALA A 49 3.09 -5.30 -0.19
N ALA A 50 2.30 -4.25 -0.45
CA ALA A 50 2.76 -2.87 -0.42
C ALA A 50 3.19 -2.43 0.98
N ALA A 51 2.50 -2.88 2.03
CA ALA A 51 2.90 -2.64 3.41
C ALA A 51 4.27 -3.29 3.72
N ILE A 52 4.50 -4.53 3.28
CA ILE A 52 5.80 -5.19 3.45
C ILE A 52 6.90 -4.43 2.68
N LEU A 53 6.65 -4.08 1.42
CA LEU A 53 7.60 -3.31 0.60
C LEU A 53 7.90 -1.94 1.22
N GLY A 54 6.89 -1.25 1.75
CA GLY A 54 7.05 0.01 2.46
C GLY A 54 7.88 -0.15 3.73
N ALA A 55 7.68 -1.23 4.50
CA ALA A 55 8.51 -1.53 5.67
C ALA A 55 9.98 -1.75 5.28
N VAL A 56 10.22 -2.50 4.21
CA VAL A 56 11.58 -2.73 3.67
C VAL A 56 12.22 -1.40 3.25
N ALA A 57 11.51 -0.55 2.51
CA ALA A 57 12.00 0.77 2.13
C ALA A 57 12.33 1.64 3.37
N GLY A 58 11.47 1.59 4.39
CA GLY A 58 11.69 2.27 5.67
C GLY A 58 12.92 1.77 6.43
N ILE A 59 13.20 0.46 6.40
CA ILE A 59 14.41 -0.13 6.96
C ILE A 59 15.64 0.34 6.18
N VAL A 60 15.62 0.23 4.85
CA VAL A 60 16.74 0.64 3.98
C VAL A 60 17.10 2.11 4.22
N TRP A 61 16.10 3.00 4.22
CA TRP A 61 16.29 4.41 4.56
C TRP A 61 16.75 4.61 6.00
N GLY A 62 16.26 3.79 6.93
CA GLY A 62 16.66 3.77 8.34
C GLY A 62 18.13 3.45 8.57
N VAL A 63 18.69 2.55 7.76
CA VAL A 63 20.06 2.05 7.86
C VAL A 63 21.04 2.93 7.09
N LEU A 64 20.64 3.42 5.91
CA LEU A 64 21.51 4.21 5.03
C LEU A 64 21.54 5.72 5.35
N GLY A 65 20.56 6.25 6.10
CA GLY A 65 20.45 7.66 6.48
C GLY A 65 20.32 7.93 7.98
#